data_AF-A0A1A8JF11-F1
#
_entry.id   AF-A0A1A8JF11-F1
#
_cell.length_a   1.000
_cell.length_b   1.000
_cell.length_c   1.000
_cell.angle_alpha   90.00
_cell.angle_beta   90.00
_cell.angle_gamma   90.00
#
_symmetry.space_group_name_H-M   'P 1'
#
loop_
_entity.id
_entity.type
_entity.pdbx_description
1 polymer ?
#
loop_
_entity_poly.entity_id
_entity_poly.type
_entity_poly.pdbx_seq_one_letter_code
_entity_poly.pdbx_strand_id
1 'polypeptide(L)'
;MMETVFSRSGERTELLDLKLFFYNRFVEPIEQHSYKAWSSSHGTASKFAAEHQDQRAPSHSDSNVCENRRTETSANTQTTHLSFAEVMQLVQDGVEVPGVSKLDIQPCNQSPTPSQMQRALKPWETA
;
A
#
# COMPACT_ATOMS: atom_id res chain seq x y z
N MET A 1 34.92 -8.09 -35.90
CA MET A 1 34.52 -8.00 -34.48
C MET A 1 33.02 -8.23 -34.46
N MET A 2 32.56 -9.41 -34.02
CA MET A 2 31.12 -9.71 -33.99
C MET A 2 30.60 -9.28 -32.62
N GLU A 3 29.82 -8.20 -32.58
CA GLU A 3 29.13 -7.77 -31.36
C GLU A 3 27.97 -8.73 -31.10
N THR A 4 28.15 -9.62 -30.14
CA THR A 4 27.08 -10.47 -29.60
C THR A 4 26.12 -9.59 -28.82
N VAL A 5 24.93 -9.39 -29.37
CA VAL A 5 23.82 -8.69 -28.72
C VAL A 5 23.36 -9.55 -27.54
N PHE A 6 23.82 -9.23 -26.33
CA PHE A 6 23.29 -9.84 -25.11
C PHE A 6 21.81 -9.50 -25.01
N SER A 7 20.98 -10.54 -25.13
CA SER A 7 19.53 -10.41 -25.12
C SER A 7 19.07 -10.12 -23.68
N ARG A 8 18.88 -8.83 -23.37
CA ARG A 8 18.35 -8.30 -22.09
C ARG A 8 17.05 -8.98 -21.62
N SER A 9 16.33 -9.64 -22.52
CA SER A 9 15.14 -10.44 -22.23
C SER A 9 15.46 -11.76 -21.53
N GLY A 10 16.55 -12.44 -21.91
CA GLY A 10 16.98 -13.72 -21.32
C GLY A 10 17.40 -13.56 -19.86
N GLU A 11 18.18 -12.53 -19.57
CA GLU A 11 18.61 -12.21 -18.19
C GLU A 11 17.42 -11.90 -17.27
N ARG A 12 16.39 -11.21 -17.78
CA ARG A 12 15.17 -10.92 -17.00
C ARG A 12 14.37 -12.19 -16.69
N THR A 13 14.31 -13.14 -17.62
CA THR A 13 13.62 -14.41 -17.39
C THR A 13 14.37 -15.29 -16.39
N GLU A 14 15.70 -15.34 -16.48
CA GLU A 14 16.55 -16.08 -15.54
C GLU A 14 16.50 -15.47 -14.14
N LEU A 15 16.54 -14.14 -14.04
CA LEU A 15 16.43 -13.44 -12.77
C LEU A 15 15.08 -13.68 -12.09
N LEU A 16 13.98 -13.67 -12.87
CA LEU A 16 12.65 -13.95 -12.33
C LEU A 16 12.58 -15.38 -11.78
N ASP A 17 13.13 -16.35 -12.51
CA ASP A 17 13.16 -17.75 -12.09
C ASP A 17 13.95 -17.93 -10.80
N LEU A 18 15.14 -17.30 -10.71
CA LEU A 18 15.96 -17.31 -9.52
C LEU A 18 15.25 -16.66 -8.31
N LYS A 19 14.58 -15.54 -8.52
CA LYS A 19 13.79 -14.87 -7.48
C LYS A 19 12.66 -15.75 -6.98
N LEU A 20 11.94 -16.42 -7.88
CA LEU A 20 10.85 -17.32 -7.52
C LEU A 20 11.37 -18.52 -6.73
N PHE A 21 12.51 -19.10 -7.14
CA PHE A 21 13.17 -20.19 -6.42
C PHE A 21 13.46 -19.83 -4.96
N PHE A 22 14.06 -18.66 -4.71
CA PHE A 22 14.38 -18.24 -3.35
C PHE A 22 13.13 -17.86 -2.55
N TYR A 23 12.16 -17.20 -3.17
CA TYR A 23 10.91 -16.82 -2.48
C TYR A 23 10.14 -18.05 -2.01
N ASN A 24 10.03 -19.06 -2.88
CA ASN A 24 9.34 -20.31 -2.61
C ASN A 24 10.04 -21.18 -1.56
N ARG A 25 11.28 -20.86 -1.17
CA ARG A 25 11.97 -21.54 -0.07
C ARG A 25 11.48 -21.09 1.31
N PHE A 26 10.94 -19.88 1.42
CA PHE A 26 10.60 -19.24 2.70
C PHE A 26 9.11 -18.89 2.86
N VAL A 27 8.38 -18.82 1.74
CA VAL A 27 6.95 -18.47 1.68
C VAL A 27 6.20 -19.55 0.90
N GLU A 28 4.88 -19.42 0.77
CA GLU A 28 4.05 -20.26 -0.09
C GLU A 28 4.56 -20.29 -1.54
N PRO A 29 4.60 -21.47 -2.20
CA PRO A 29 5.08 -21.59 -3.56
C PRO A 29 4.24 -20.79 -4.56
N ILE A 30 4.88 -19.88 -5.29
CA ILE A 30 4.29 -19.14 -6.39
C ILE A 30 4.66 -19.82 -7.71
N GLU A 31 3.65 -20.06 -8.56
CA GLU A 31 3.86 -20.57 -9.92
C GLU A 31 4.21 -19.46 -10.91
N GLN A 32 5.18 -19.73 -11.78
CA GLN A 32 5.72 -18.73 -12.71
C GLN A 32 4.66 -18.21 -13.71
N HIS A 33 3.78 -19.08 -14.19
CA HIS A 33 2.75 -18.72 -15.17
C HIS A 33 1.67 -17.81 -14.56
N SER A 34 1.24 -18.12 -13.33
CA SER A 34 0.30 -17.31 -12.54
C SER A 34 0.87 -15.92 -12.25
N TYR A 35 2.14 -15.83 -11.85
CA TYR A 35 2.81 -14.55 -11.66
C TYR A 35 2.94 -13.73 -12.96
N LYS A 36 3.27 -14.38 -14.09
CA LYS A 36 3.36 -13.71 -15.40
C LYS A 36 2.01 -13.21 -15.88
N ALA A 37 0.94 -13.98 -15.69
CA ALA A 37 -0.42 -13.55 -15.99
C ALA A 37 -0.80 -12.33 -15.14
N TRP A 38 -0.62 -12.42 -13.82
CA TRP A 38 -0.89 -11.31 -12.90
C TRP A 38 -0.08 -10.04 -13.25
N SER A 39 1.23 -10.15 -13.45
CA SER A 39 2.09 -9.01 -13.76
C SER A 39 1.80 -8.38 -15.12
N SER A 40 1.39 -9.17 -16.11
CA SER A 40 0.97 -8.67 -17.42
C SER A 40 -0.37 -7.92 -17.34
N SER A 41 -1.28 -8.36 -16.47
CA SER A 41 -2.54 -7.65 -16.19
C SER A 41 -2.34 -6.31 -15.46
N HIS A 42 -1.23 -6.14 -14.73
CA HIS A 42 -0.89 -4.92 -13.98
C HIS A 42 0.18 -4.06 -14.68
N GLY A 43 0.37 -4.25 -15.99
CA GLY A 43 1.49 -3.75 -16.77
C GLY A 43 1.54 -2.23 -17.02
N THR A 44 1.52 -1.38 -15.98
CA THR A 44 1.97 0.03 -16.08
C THR A 44 2.36 0.72 -14.75
N ALA A 45 2.83 0.01 -13.71
CA ALA A 45 3.20 0.67 -12.44
C ALA A 45 4.67 0.52 -12.00
N SER A 46 5.60 0.22 -12.91
CA SER A 46 7.03 0.13 -12.57
C SER A 46 7.91 0.89 -13.56
N LYS A 47 7.73 2.22 -13.60
CA LYS A 47 8.69 3.18 -14.19
C LYS A 47 9.38 4.07 -13.14
N PHE A 48 9.33 3.73 -11.85
CA PHE A 48 9.92 4.55 -10.78
C PHE A 48 11.24 4.02 -10.20
N ALA A 49 11.83 2.98 -10.78
CA ALA A 49 13.12 2.44 -10.31
C ALA A 49 14.30 2.87 -11.20
N ALA A 50 14.38 4.17 -11.53
CA ALA A 50 15.60 4.81 -12.04
C ALA A 50 15.43 6.34 -12.07
N GLU A 51 15.59 7.02 -10.93
CA GLU A 51 16.40 8.24 -10.83
C GLU A 51 16.45 8.72 -9.37
N HIS A 52 17.66 8.74 -8.83
CA HIS A 52 18.00 9.33 -7.55
C HIS A 52 18.83 10.58 -7.89
N GLN A 53 18.21 11.75 -7.99
CA GLN A 53 18.95 13.01 -8.10
C GLN A 53 18.19 14.18 -7.45
N ASP A 54 18.55 14.41 -6.18
CA ASP A 54 18.94 15.69 -5.57
C ASP A 54 18.15 17.01 -5.86
N GLN A 55 17.58 17.55 -4.78
CA GLN A 55 17.39 18.97 -4.41
C GLN A 55 16.54 19.94 -5.29
N ARG A 56 15.40 20.39 -4.71
CA ARG A 56 15.06 21.79 -4.35
C ARG A 56 13.54 22.07 -4.44
N ALA A 57 12.94 22.52 -3.33
CA ALA A 57 11.66 23.24 -3.30
C ALA A 57 11.93 24.77 -3.21
N PRO A 58 10.94 25.68 -3.31
CA PRO A 58 9.55 25.55 -3.76
C PRO A 58 9.21 26.56 -4.88
N SER A 59 8.09 26.40 -5.59
CA SER A 59 7.47 27.52 -6.31
C SER A 59 5.95 27.44 -6.19
N HIS A 60 5.41 28.40 -5.45
CA HIS A 60 4.00 28.69 -5.35
C HIS A 60 3.46 29.14 -6.71
N SER A 61 2.26 28.72 -7.08
CA SER A 61 1.46 29.38 -8.11
C SER A 61 -0.01 29.26 -7.73
N ASP A 62 -0.66 30.42 -7.72
CA ASP A 62 -1.92 30.72 -7.06
C ASP A 62 -3.18 30.25 -7.81
N SER A 63 -4.26 30.15 -7.01
CA SER A 63 -5.66 30.41 -7.38
C SER A 63 -6.38 29.40 -8.28
N ASN A 64 -7.33 28.69 -7.68
CA ASN A 64 -8.73 28.83 -8.10
C ASN A 64 -9.67 28.65 -6.90
N VAL A 65 -10.29 29.75 -6.49
CA VAL A 65 -11.52 29.78 -5.71
C VAL A 65 -12.61 29.09 -6.54
N CYS A 66 -13.15 28.00 -6.01
CA CYS A 66 -14.48 27.52 -6.39
C CYS A 66 -15.31 27.48 -5.11
N GLU A 67 -15.99 28.58 -4.88
CA GLU A 67 -16.97 28.76 -3.84
C GLU A 67 -18.27 28.07 -4.26
N ASN A 68 -18.64 26.98 -3.60
CA ASN A 68 -20.03 26.54 -3.57
C ASN A 68 -20.45 26.15 -2.15
N ARG A 69 -21.49 26.88 -1.75
CA ARG A 69 -22.09 27.01 -0.44
C ARG A 69 -22.87 25.74 -0.06
N ARG A 70 -22.73 25.38 1.23
CA ARG A 70 -23.38 24.31 2.00
C ARG A 70 -24.85 24.03 1.63
N THR A 71 -25.21 22.74 1.51
CA THR A 71 -26.41 22.15 2.14
C THR A 71 -26.31 20.62 2.17
N GLU A 72 -27.03 20.03 3.11
CA GLU A 72 -26.80 18.75 3.77
C GLU A 72 -27.29 17.51 2.98
N THR A 73 -26.81 16.35 3.44
CA THR A 73 -27.52 15.06 3.50
C THR A 73 -27.38 14.07 2.34
N SER A 74 -26.95 12.87 2.73
CA SER A 74 -27.17 11.55 2.12
C SER A 74 -26.43 11.16 0.83
N ALA A 75 -25.44 10.30 1.06
CA ALA A 75 -25.23 9.04 0.36
C ALA A 75 -25.15 9.10 -1.17
N ASN A 76 -23.94 9.33 -1.68
CA ASN A 76 -23.52 8.73 -2.93
C ASN A 76 -22.25 7.92 -2.68
N THR A 77 -22.41 6.60 -2.56
CA THR A 77 -21.33 5.60 -2.50
C THR A 77 -20.73 5.43 -3.89
N GLN A 78 -20.18 6.51 -4.46
CA GLN A 78 -19.32 6.39 -5.63
C GLN A 78 -17.89 6.35 -5.10
N THR A 79 -17.29 5.16 -5.11
CA THR A 79 -15.88 4.96 -4.78
C THR A 79 -15.04 5.62 -5.88
N THR A 80 -14.95 6.95 -5.83
CA THR A 80 -14.02 7.71 -6.66
C THR A 80 -12.62 7.29 -6.24
N HIS A 81 -11.84 6.81 -7.19
CA HIS A 81 -10.48 6.39 -6.93
C HIS A 81 -9.61 7.64 -6.70
N LEU A 82 -9.31 7.95 -5.44
CA LEU A 82 -8.46 9.06 -5.04
C LEU A 82 -6.99 8.64 -5.02
N SER A 83 -6.11 9.55 -5.39
CA SER A 83 -4.67 9.41 -5.18
C SER A 83 -4.31 9.58 -3.70
N PHE A 84 -3.13 9.10 -3.30
CA PHE A 84 -2.65 9.23 -1.93
C PHE A 84 -2.53 10.70 -1.47
N ALA A 85 -2.12 11.60 -2.37
CA ALA A 85 -1.99 13.02 -2.06
C ALA A 85 -3.35 13.66 -1.73
N GLU A 86 -4.38 13.33 -2.52
CA GLU A 86 -5.75 13.81 -2.28
C GLU A 86 -6.31 13.29 -0.97
N VAL A 87 -6.11 11.99 -0.66
CA VAL A 87 -6.50 11.43 0.64
C VAL A 87 -5.82 12.18 1.79
N MET A 88 -4.52 12.47 1.66
CA MET A 88 -3.78 13.19 2.69
C MET A 88 -4.25 14.63 2.86
N GLN A 89 -4.70 15.27 1.77
CA GLN A 89 -5.29 16.60 1.83
C GLN A 89 -6.66 16.58 2.50
N LEU A 90 -7.53 15.61 2.18
CA LEU A 90 -8.81 15.43 2.86
C LEU A 90 -8.62 15.26 4.38
N VAL A 91 -7.60 14.48 4.80
CA VAL A 91 -7.25 14.30 6.21
C VAL A 91 -6.80 15.61 6.86
N GLN A 92 -5.95 16.39 6.17
CA GLN A 92 -5.47 17.69 6.68
C GLN A 92 -6.58 18.73 6.78
N ASP A 93 -7.47 18.76 5.80
CA ASP A 93 -8.62 19.69 5.74
C ASP A 93 -9.77 19.24 6.66
N GLY A 94 -9.66 18.06 7.28
CA GLY A 94 -10.68 17.48 8.16
C GLY A 94 -11.95 17.03 7.42
N VAL A 95 -11.86 16.85 6.10
CA VAL A 95 -12.96 16.34 5.26
C VAL A 95 -13.02 14.82 5.36
N GLU A 96 -14.22 14.27 5.31
CA GLU A 96 -14.40 12.82 5.36
C GLU A 96 -13.80 12.14 4.12
N VAL A 97 -13.06 11.06 4.36
CA VAL A 97 -12.48 10.24 3.29
C VAL A 97 -13.55 9.30 2.75
N PRO A 98 -13.85 9.33 1.43
CA PRO A 98 -14.82 8.44 0.81
C PRO A 98 -14.51 6.96 1.10
N GLY A 99 -15.54 6.19 1.44
CA GLY A 99 -15.42 4.77 1.78
C GLY A 99 -15.04 4.47 3.23
N VAL A 100 -14.70 5.48 4.04
CA VAL A 100 -14.48 5.31 5.48
C VAL A 100 -15.81 5.41 6.23
N SER A 101 -16.13 4.40 7.03
CA SER A 101 -17.30 4.42 7.92
C SER A 101 -16.89 4.94 9.30
N LYS A 102 -17.55 6.01 9.76
CA LYS A 102 -17.40 6.48 11.14
C LYS A 102 -18.19 5.56 12.06
N LEU A 103 -17.49 4.69 12.76
CA LEU A 103 -18.10 3.89 13.81
C LEU A 103 -18.37 4.79 15.02
N ASP A 104 -19.60 4.78 15.52
CA ASP A 104 -19.97 5.42 16.78
C ASP A 104 -19.46 4.58 17.96
N ILE A 105 -18.16 4.69 18.23
CA ILE A 105 -17.50 3.95 19.30
C ILE A 105 -17.62 4.78 20.58
N GLN A 106 -18.50 4.35 21.47
CA GLN A 106 -18.64 4.94 22.80
C GLN A 106 -17.70 4.25 23.80
N PRO A 107 -17.00 5.01 24.67
CA PRO A 107 -16.23 4.42 25.76
C PRO A 107 -17.16 3.59 26.66
N CYS A 108 -16.93 2.28 26.74
CA CYS A 108 -17.73 1.43 27.62
C CYS A 108 -17.37 1.62 29.10
N ASN A 109 -16.18 2.16 29.41
CA ASN A 109 -15.64 2.32 30.77
C ASN A 109 -15.76 1.07 31.65
N GLN A 110 -15.88 -0.11 31.04
CA GLN A 110 -15.98 -1.38 31.74
C GLN A 110 -14.56 -1.86 32.11
N SER A 111 -14.47 -2.65 33.17
CA SER A 111 -13.22 -3.34 33.51
C SER A 111 -12.78 -4.23 32.34
N PRO A 112 -11.47 -4.29 32.02
CA PRO A 112 -10.96 -5.20 31.00
C PRO A 112 -11.40 -6.64 31.25
N THR A 113 -11.65 -7.41 30.19
CA THR A 113 -11.94 -8.84 30.29
C THR A 113 -10.76 -9.54 30.96
N PRO A 114 -10.95 -10.21 32.12
CA PRO A 114 -9.86 -10.92 32.78
C PRO A 114 -9.39 -12.09 31.92
N SER A 115 -8.07 -12.30 31.85
CA SER A 115 -7.51 -13.46 31.17
C SER A 115 -7.93 -14.75 31.89
N GLN A 116 -8.54 -15.68 31.15
CA GLN A 116 -8.77 -17.06 31.61
C GLN A 116 -7.57 -17.97 31.32
N MET A 117 -6.57 -17.48 30.60
CA MET A 117 -5.39 -18.25 30.22
C MET A 117 -4.47 -18.41 31.43
N GLN A 118 -4.09 -19.66 31.72
CA GLN A 118 -3.09 -19.94 32.75
C GLN A 118 -1.75 -19.33 32.33
N ARG A 119 -1.13 -18.57 33.24
CA ARG A 119 0.18 -17.97 33.00
C ARG A 119 1.23 -19.09 32.97
N ALA A 120 1.88 -19.27 31.83
CA ALA A 120 3.09 -20.10 31.76
C ALA A 120 4.20 -19.43 32.57
N LEU A 121 4.71 -20.14 33.58
CA LEU A 121 5.84 -19.69 34.37
C LEU A 121 7.10 -19.65 33.51
N LYS A 122 7.93 -18.65 33.77
CA LYS A 122 9.26 -18.59 33.17
C LYS A 122 10.16 -19.64 33.84
N PRO A 123 11.17 -20.18 33.13
CA PRO A 123 12.03 -21.23 33.69
C PRO A 123 12.75 -20.86 35.00
N TRP A 124 12.95 -19.57 35.27
CA TRP A 124 13.57 -19.06 36.49
C TRP A 124 12.60 -18.83 37.65
N GLU A 125 11.29 -19.01 37.46
CA GLU A 125 10.25 -18.86 38.50
C GLU A 125 9.99 -20.17 39.27
N THR A 126 10.61 -21.29 38.86
CA THR A 126 10.47 -22.63 39.45
C THR A 126 11.74 -23.14 40.17
N ALA A 127 12.69 -22.26 40.48
CA ALA A 127 13.94 -22.62 41.19
C ALA A 127 13.78 -22.65 42.71
#